data_AF-A0A143H9J0-F1
#
_entry.id   AF-A0A143H9J0-F1
#
_cell.length_a   1.000
_cell.length_b   1.000
_cell.length_c   1.000
_cell.angle_alpha   90.00
_cell.angle_beta   90.00
_cell.angle_gamma   90.00
#
_symmetry.space_group_name_H-M   'P 1'
#
loop_
_entity.id
_entity.type
_entity.pdbx_description
1 polymer ?
#
loop_
_entity_poly.entity_id
_entity_poly.type
_entity_poly.pdbx_seq_one_letter_code
_entity_poly.pdbx_strand_id
1 'polypeptide(L)'
;MAIQNIIRSLIVETPSKPGNFAKVAKAIGDQGGDIGDIKTLKIGTLSTIRDVSCTCDSVEQLDAIVGALNGLEDITVRAVSDDVMKAHEGGKIHMSRKIDVRSLSDLRRIYTPGVASVCQEIERSPEKANYFTSIGNTVAIVTDGTAILGLGNIGSVAGMPVMEGKSVLFDQFAGISGIPILLDTSNPDEVVETVKHISQGFGGILLEDIGSPHCFEIEERLKKDLNIPVMHDDQHGTAVVTLAAVLSASRYAGVDLKQAVVGQVGLGAAGLAISRMLIEYGVKEVCGSDLQESSCDRLRSFGGTVMNSLEELMQKCDIVIATTGVKGLIKPSMVRKGQIILALSNPYPEITPEEALQAGAAYAADGRLVNNVLGFPGIFRGALNANAKSITYPMLLAAANAIVDATHNGDLVPHPLDPNVHSSVAKAVERIALKELD
;
A
#
# COMPACT_ATOMS: atom_id res chain seq x y z
N MET A 1 -14.53 -0.63 21.59
CA MET A 1 -15.03 -1.13 20.29
C MET A 1 -14.32 -0.33 19.23
N ALA A 2 -13.64 -0.99 18.29
CA ALA A 2 -13.00 -0.28 17.18
C ALA A 2 -14.09 0.43 16.36
N ILE A 3 -13.93 1.74 16.19
CA ILE A 3 -14.80 2.57 15.35
C ILE A 3 -14.66 2.04 13.91
N GLN A 4 -15.76 1.62 13.28
CA GLN A 4 -15.79 1.19 11.90
C GLN A 4 -16.05 2.40 11.02
N ASN A 5 -15.01 2.92 10.37
CA ASN A 5 -15.24 3.86 9.28
C ASN A 5 -16.02 3.14 8.18
N ILE A 6 -17.26 3.56 7.93
CA ILE A 6 -18.11 3.04 6.86
C ILE A 6 -18.17 4.04 5.72
N ILE A 7 -18.12 3.53 4.48
CA ILE A 7 -18.32 4.34 3.29
C ILE A 7 -19.68 3.98 2.70
N ARG A 8 -20.49 4.99 2.39
CA ARG A 8 -21.82 4.82 1.80
C ARG A 8 -22.02 5.76 0.64
N SER A 9 -22.74 5.29 -0.37
CA SER A 9 -23.25 6.15 -1.44
C SER A 9 -24.63 6.66 -1.06
N LEU A 10 -24.77 7.98 -1.04
CA LEU A 10 -26.03 8.70 -0.84
C LEU A 10 -26.50 9.18 -2.21
N ILE A 11 -27.55 8.56 -2.75
CA ILE A 11 -28.18 9.00 -4.00
C ILE A 11 -29.14 10.12 -3.66
N VAL A 12 -28.70 11.36 -3.82
CA VAL A 12 -29.46 12.56 -3.44
C VAL A 12 -30.04 13.25 -4.66
N GLU A 13 -31.34 13.52 -4.62
CA GLU A 13 -32.01 14.39 -5.57
C GLU A 13 -32.11 15.80 -4.99
N THR A 14 -31.73 16.78 -5.80
CA THR A 14 -31.76 18.22 -5.45
C THR A 14 -32.45 19.00 -6.56
N PRO A 15 -33.09 20.15 -6.29
CA PRO A 15 -33.64 20.98 -7.35
C PRO A 15 -32.54 21.50 -8.28
N SER A 16 -32.83 21.59 -9.57
CA SER A 16 -31.90 22.03 -10.61
C SER A 16 -31.70 23.57 -10.59
N LYS A 17 -31.35 24.10 -9.42
CA LYS A 17 -31.06 25.52 -9.17
C LYS A 17 -29.74 25.64 -8.39
N PRO A 18 -28.96 26.71 -8.61
CA PRO A 18 -27.71 26.95 -7.89
C PRO A 18 -27.90 26.92 -6.36
N GLY A 19 -26.90 26.41 -5.65
CA GLY A 19 -26.85 26.41 -4.18
C GLY A 19 -27.52 25.21 -3.48
N ASN A 20 -28.37 24.42 -4.14
CA ASN A 20 -29.03 23.30 -3.46
C ASN A 20 -28.08 22.17 -3.04
N PHE A 21 -27.05 21.89 -3.83
CA PHE A 21 -26.06 20.90 -3.43
C PHE A 21 -25.22 21.35 -2.22
N ALA A 22 -25.01 22.67 -2.05
CA ALA A 22 -24.31 23.19 -0.86
C ALA A 22 -25.08 22.86 0.43
N LYS A 23 -26.42 22.80 0.38
CA LYS A 23 -27.25 22.36 1.52
C LYS A 23 -26.99 20.89 1.87
N VAL A 24 -26.87 20.02 0.86
CA VAL A 24 -26.54 18.59 1.03
C VAL A 24 -25.15 18.47 1.67
N ALA A 25 -24.15 19.12 1.08
CA ALA A 25 -22.78 19.07 1.58
C ALA A 25 -22.67 19.61 3.02
N LYS A 26 -23.34 20.71 3.32
CA LYS A 26 -23.38 21.28 4.67
C LYS A 26 -24.04 20.32 5.66
N ALA A 27 -25.18 19.71 5.32
CA ALA A 27 -25.89 18.80 6.21
C ALA A 27 -25.06 17.55 6.54
N ILE A 28 -24.33 17.00 5.57
CA ILE A 28 -23.39 15.90 5.80
C ILE A 28 -22.27 16.36 6.75
N GLY A 29 -21.62 17.49 6.45
CA GLY A 29 -20.52 18.01 7.27
C GLY A 29 -20.93 18.43 8.68
N ASP A 30 -22.13 18.98 8.88
CA ASP A 30 -22.67 19.35 10.19
C ASP A 30 -22.86 18.12 11.11
N GLN A 31 -23.09 16.95 10.53
CA GLN A 31 -23.17 15.67 11.25
C GLN A 31 -21.80 14.97 11.37
N GLY A 32 -20.72 15.60 10.89
CA GLY A 32 -19.37 15.06 10.92
C GLY A 32 -19.08 13.99 9.86
N GLY A 33 -19.93 13.87 8.82
CA GLY A 33 -19.64 12.99 7.69
C GLY A 33 -18.59 13.61 6.77
N ASP A 34 -17.65 12.80 6.29
CA ASP A 34 -16.63 13.23 5.34
C ASP A 34 -17.09 12.93 3.90
N ILE A 35 -17.09 13.95 3.05
CA ILE A 35 -17.61 13.84 1.67
C ILE A 35 -16.46 13.44 0.75
N GLY A 36 -16.61 12.27 0.13
CA GLY A 36 -15.72 11.79 -0.91
C GLY A 36 -16.18 12.21 -2.31
N ASP A 37 -16.20 11.25 -3.23
CA ASP A 37 -16.59 11.48 -4.61
C ASP A 37 -18.04 11.93 -4.77
N ILE A 38 -18.26 12.87 -5.69
CA ILE A 38 -19.59 13.35 -6.07
C ILE A 38 -19.77 13.13 -7.57
N LYS A 39 -20.59 12.15 -7.93
CA LYS A 39 -20.89 11.81 -9.32
C LYS A 39 -22.30 12.25 -9.69
N THR A 40 -22.43 13.07 -10.73
CA THR A 40 -23.75 13.43 -11.25
C THR A 40 -24.30 12.27 -12.08
N LEU A 41 -25.40 11.66 -11.63
CA LEU A 41 -26.05 10.54 -12.31
C LEU A 41 -27.05 11.02 -13.37
N LYS A 42 -27.77 12.12 -13.08
CA LYS A 42 -28.79 12.66 -13.98
C LYS A 42 -28.95 14.17 -13.77
N ILE A 43 -29.02 14.91 -14.87
CA ILE A 43 -29.44 16.32 -14.88
C ILE A 43 -30.79 16.40 -15.58
N GLY A 44 -31.80 16.90 -14.88
CA GLY A 44 -33.13 17.18 -15.42
C GLY A 44 -33.45 18.67 -15.37
N THR A 45 -34.58 19.03 -15.98
CA THR A 45 -35.12 20.40 -15.98
C THR A 45 -35.56 20.85 -14.58
N LEU A 46 -36.06 19.95 -13.74
CA LEU A 46 -36.54 20.27 -12.40
C LEU A 46 -35.57 19.83 -11.30
N SER A 47 -34.85 18.73 -11.48
CA SER A 47 -33.97 18.16 -10.47
C SER A 47 -32.65 17.64 -11.05
N THR A 48 -31.64 17.56 -10.20
CA THR A 48 -30.36 16.90 -10.44
C THR A 48 -30.17 15.80 -9.41
N ILE A 49 -29.81 14.60 -9.86
CA ILE A 49 -29.50 13.45 -9.01
C ILE A 49 -28.00 13.27 -8.98
N ARG A 50 -27.44 13.21 -7.78
CA ARG A 50 -26.03 12.94 -7.53
C ARG A 50 -25.87 11.74 -6.63
N ASP A 51 -24.82 10.99 -6.90
CA ASP A 51 -24.26 9.98 -6.02
C ASP A 51 -23.15 10.67 -5.22
N VAL A 52 -23.29 10.66 -3.89
CA VAL A 52 -22.35 11.30 -2.97
C VAL A 52 -21.78 10.21 -2.08
N SER A 53 -20.49 9.91 -2.25
CA SER A 53 -19.76 9.06 -1.32
C SER A 53 -19.58 9.81 0.01
N CYS A 54 -19.93 9.14 1.10
CA CYS A 54 -19.86 9.68 2.45
C CYS A 54 -19.18 8.66 3.37
N THR A 55 -18.10 9.08 4.01
CA THR A 55 -17.43 8.31 5.07
C THR A 55 -18.01 8.73 6.42
N CYS A 56 -18.39 7.75 7.24
CA CYS A 56 -18.97 7.96 8.57
C CYS A 56 -18.26 7.06 9.58
N ASP A 57 -18.21 7.48 10.84
CA ASP A 57 -17.63 6.74 11.97
C ASP A 57 -18.54 5.63 12.48
N SER A 58 -19.85 5.71 12.21
CA SER A 58 -20.82 4.69 12.63
C SER A 58 -22.11 4.68 11.80
N VAL A 59 -22.90 3.63 11.96
CA VAL A 59 -24.24 3.52 11.34
C VAL A 59 -25.19 4.57 11.93
N GLU A 60 -25.08 4.87 13.23
CA GLU A 60 -25.90 5.90 13.88
C GLU A 60 -25.62 7.29 13.31
N GLN A 61 -24.35 7.59 13.00
CA GLN A 61 -23.98 8.84 12.33
C GLN A 61 -24.54 8.89 10.90
N LEU A 62 -24.46 7.79 10.16
CA LEU A 62 -25.07 7.68 8.83
C LEU A 62 -26.59 7.93 8.89
N ASP A 63 -27.28 7.32 9.85
CA ASP A 63 -28.72 7.52 10.04
C ASP A 63 -29.04 8.98 10.39
N ALA A 64 -28.20 9.64 11.21
CA ALA A 64 -28.32 11.06 11.51
C ALA A 64 -28.10 11.94 10.25
N ILE A 65 -27.12 11.61 9.41
CA ILE A 65 -26.87 12.27 8.12
C ILE A 65 -28.09 12.13 7.19
N VAL A 66 -28.59 10.90 7.02
CA VAL A 66 -29.77 10.62 6.18
C VAL A 66 -31.00 11.35 6.72
N GLY A 67 -31.19 11.35 8.04
CA GLY A 67 -32.26 12.11 8.70
C GLY A 67 -32.15 13.62 8.46
N ALA A 68 -30.96 14.19 8.59
CA ALA A 68 -30.71 15.60 8.33
C ALA A 68 -30.98 15.97 6.86
N LEU A 69 -30.55 15.13 5.92
CA LEU A 69 -30.79 15.33 4.49
C LEU A 69 -32.27 15.26 4.12
N ASN A 70 -33.01 14.29 4.66
CA ASN A 70 -34.46 14.18 4.45
C ASN A 70 -35.26 15.29 5.14
N GLY A 71 -34.67 15.99 6.11
CA GLY A 71 -35.24 17.19 6.74
C GLY A 71 -35.08 18.47 5.92
N LEU A 72 -34.30 18.45 4.83
CA LEU A 72 -34.10 19.61 3.96
C LEU A 72 -35.26 19.77 2.97
N GLU A 73 -35.71 21.01 2.78
CA GLU A 73 -36.76 21.35 1.81
C GLU A 73 -36.33 21.07 0.36
N ASP A 74 -37.21 20.42 -0.40
CA ASP A 74 -37.04 20.01 -1.80
C ASP A 74 -35.84 19.09 -2.10
N ILE A 75 -35.23 18.48 -1.08
CA ILE A 75 -34.12 17.54 -1.22
C ILE A 75 -34.59 16.16 -0.76
N THR A 76 -34.17 15.11 -1.45
CA THR A 76 -34.58 13.74 -1.10
C THR A 76 -33.42 12.78 -1.25
N VAL A 77 -33.17 11.98 -0.23
CA VAL A 77 -32.28 10.82 -0.34
C VAL A 77 -33.07 9.69 -0.98
N ARG A 78 -32.78 9.39 -2.24
CA ARG A 78 -33.47 8.34 -3.02
C ARG A 78 -33.06 6.95 -2.61
N ALA A 79 -31.78 6.77 -2.27
CA ALA A 79 -31.22 5.50 -1.82
C ALA A 79 -29.94 5.75 -1.02
N VAL A 80 -29.66 4.82 -0.12
CA VAL A 80 -28.37 4.65 0.54
C VAL A 80 -27.85 3.29 0.10
N SER A 81 -26.66 3.25 -0.50
CA SER A 81 -26.04 2.00 -0.96
C SER A 81 -24.71 1.75 -0.25
N ASP A 82 -24.45 0.49 0.06
CA ASP A 82 -23.12 0.03 0.46
C ASP A 82 -22.35 -0.38 -0.79
N ASP A 83 -21.83 0.63 -1.49
CA ASP A 83 -21.06 0.42 -2.73
C ASP A 83 -19.78 -0.38 -2.48
N VAL A 84 -19.24 -0.35 -1.25
CA VAL A 84 -18.11 -1.19 -0.86
C VAL A 84 -18.54 -2.65 -0.91
N MET A 85 -19.61 -3.04 -0.21
CA MET A 85 -20.09 -4.44 -0.23
C MET A 85 -20.50 -4.88 -1.63
N LYS A 86 -21.18 -4.00 -2.38
CA LYS A 86 -21.59 -4.27 -3.76
C LYS A 86 -20.41 -4.49 -4.69
N ALA A 87 -19.33 -3.72 -4.54
CA ALA A 87 -18.10 -3.90 -5.32
C ALA A 87 -17.37 -5.23 -5.04
N HIS A 88 -17.72 -5.91 -3.95
CA HIS A 88 -17.15 -7.22 -3.57
C HIS A 88 -18.11 -8.40 -3.88
N GLU A 89 -19.32 -8.16 -4.38
CA GLU A 89 -20.23 -9.23 -4.78
C GLU A 89 -19.60 -10.09 -5.89
N GLY A 90 -19.30 -11.35 -5.57
CA GLY A 90 -18.66 -12.28 -6.52
C GLY A 90 -17.13 -12.19 -6.59
N GLY A 91 -16.49 -11.36 -5.76
CA GLY A 91 -15.05 -11.13 -5.77
C GLY A 91 -14.61 -10.11 -6.82
N LYS A 92 -13.36 -9.63 -6.71
CA LYS A 92 -12.80 -8.56 -7.55
C LYS A 92 -11.97 -9.05 -8.73
N ILE A 93 -11.70 -10.36 -8.79
CA ILE A 93 -10.85 -10.97 -9.82
C ILE A 93 -11.55 -12.10 -10.56
N HIS A 94 -11.17 -12.28 -11.82
CA HIS A 94 -11.63 -13.39 -12.66
C HIS A 94 -10.51 -13.83 -13.61
N MET A 95 -10.26 -15.14 -13.72
CA MET A 95 -9.29 -15.66 -14.68
C MET A 95 -9.87 -15.58 -16.09
N SER A 96 -9.16 -14.91 -16.99
CA SER A 96 -9.56 -14.77 -18.39
C SER A 96 -8.53 -15.38 -19.35
N ARG A 97 -8.99 -15.74 -20.56
CA ARG A 97 -8.14 -16.29 -21.61
C ARG A 97 -7.36 -15.18 -22.32
N LYS A 98 -6.11 -15.44 -22.69
CA LYS A 98 -5.32 -14.57 -23.59
C LYS A 98 -5.54 -14.86 -25.08
N ILE A 99 -6.07 -16.04 -25.41
CA ILE A 99 -6.28 -16.50 -26.79
C ILE A 99 -7.73 -16.97 -26.91
N ASP A 100 -8.42 -16.53 -27.97
CA ASP A 100 -9.74 -17.02 -28.34
C ASP A 100 -9.67 -18.40 -28.98
N VAL A 101 -10.59 -19.28 -28.61
CA VAL A 101 -10.74 -20.61 -29.22
C VAL A 101 -12.04 -20.62 -30.01
N ARG A 102 -11.93 -20.54 -31.34
CA ARG A 102 -13.09 -20.46 -32.25
C ARG A 102 -13.17 -21.61 -33.25
N SER A 103 -12.11 -22.43 -33.30
CA SER A 103 -12.01 -23.56 -34.21
C SER A 103 -11.33 -24.76 -33.56
N LEU A 104 -11.47 -25.93 -34.18
CA LEU A 104 -10.70 -27.12 -33.81
C LEU A 104 -9.18 -26.91 -33.98
N SER A 105 -8.77 -26.04 -34.91
CA SER A 105 -7.36 -25.69 -35.08
C SER A 105 -6.83 -24.89 -33.89
N ASP A 106 -7.62 -23.98 -33.34
CA ASP A 106 -7.23 -23.21 -32.16
C ASP A 106 -7.12 -24.13 -30.94
N LEU A 107 -8.11 -25.01 -30.75
CA LEU A 107 -8.11 -26.01 -29.67
C LEU A 107 -6.86 -26.89 -29.73
N ARG A 108 -6.53 -27.44 -30.91
CA ARG A 108 -5.35 -28.29 -31.10
C ARG A 108 -4.01 -27.57 -30.92
N ARG A 109 -3.98 -26.23 -31.02
CA ARG A 109 -2.78 -25.42 -30.79
C ARG A 109 -2.52 -25.19 -29.31
N ILE A 110 -3.56 -24.85 -28.55
CA ILE A 110 -3.43 -24.54 -27.12
C ILE A 110 -3.55 -25.78 -26.22
N TYR A 111 -4.07 -26.88 -26.77
CA TYR A 111 -4.28 -28.14 -26.08
C TYR A 111 -3.73 -29.30 -26.91
N THR A 112 -4.22 -30.51 -26.69
CA THR A 112 -3.73 -31.69 -27.39
C THR A 112 -4.06 -31.65 -28.88
N PRO A 113 -3.11 -32.07 -29.75
CA PRO A 113 -1.76 -32.52 -29.43
C PRO A 113 -0.71 -31.40 -29.36
N GLY A 114 -1.00 -30.17 -29.80
CA GLY A 114 0.00 -29.11 -30.00
C GLY A 114 0.75 -28.65 -28.74
N VAL A 115 0.07 -28.64 -27.59
CA VAL A 115 0.68 -28.27 -26.30
C VAL A 115 1.87 -29.17 -25.92
N ALA A 116 1.89 -30.43 -26.41
CA ALA A 116 2.97 -31.36 -26.12
C ALA A 116 4.34 -30.87 -26.63
N SER A 117 4.37 -30.17 -27.77
CA SER A 117 5.60 -29.59 -28.31
C SER A 117 6.16 -28.48 -27.41
N VAL A 118 5.28 -27.70 -26.78
CA VAL A 118 5.68 -26.67 -25.81
C VAL A 118 6.23 -27.32 -24.53
N CYS A 119 5.58 -28.36 -24.03
CA CYS A 119 6.07 -29.11 -22.86
C CYS A 119 7.47 -29.71 -23.11
N GLN A 120 7.68 -30.33 -24.27
CA GLN A 120 9.00 -30.89 -24.65
C GLN A 120 10.08 -29.80 -24.80
N GLU A 121 9.70 -28.62 -25.27
CA GLU A 121 10.62 -27.50 -25.39
C GLU A 121 11.05 -26.96 -24.02
N ILE A 122 10.12 -26.87 -23.07
CA ILE A 122 10.41 -26.48 -21.68
C ILE A 122 11.20 -27.59 -20.95
N GLU A 123 10.91 -28.87 -21.21
CA GLU A 123 11.69 -29.99 -20.66
C GLU A 123 13.16 -29.91 -21.07
N ARG A 124 13.45 -29.53 -22.33
CA ARG A 124 14.83 -29.34 -22.82
C ARG A 124 15.49 -28.06 -22.30
N SER A 125 14.70 -27.02 -22.05
CA SER A 125 15.13 -25.66 -21.74
C SER A 125 14.17 -25.04 -20.71
N PRO A 126 14.32 -25.34 -19.40
CA PRO A 126 13.38 -24.91 -18.36
C PRO A 126 13.15 -23.39 -18.32
N GLU A 127 14.15 -22.58 -18.68
CA GLU A 127 14.06 -21.13 -18.75
C GLU A 127 13.00 -20.62 -19.73
N LYS A 128 12.64 -21.42 -20.76
CA LYS A 128 11.59 -21.08 -21.72
C LYS A 128 10.19 -21.12 -21.11
N ALA A 129 10.03 -21.65 -19.89
CA ALA A 129 8.79 -21.53 -19.13
C ALA A 129 8.37 -20.05 -18.95
N ASN A 130 9.33 -19.14 -18.77
CA ASN A 130 9.05 -17.69 -18.67
C ASN A 130 8.49 -17.09 -19.96
N TYR A 131 8.77 -17.70 -21.11
CA TYR A 131 8.34 -17.20 -22.42
C TYR A 131 7.05 -17.88 -22.91
N PHE A 132 6.94 -19.20 -22.75
CA PHE A 132 5.82 -19.98 -23.27
C PHE A 132 4.65 -20.15 -22.29
N THR A 133 4.79 -19.69 -21.04
CA THR A 133 3.73 -19.78 -20.02
C THR A 133 3.51 -18.41 -19.37
N SER A 134 2.54 -18.35 -18.45
CA SER A 134 2.29 -17.15 -17.65
C SER A 134 3.29 -16.94 -16.50
N ILE A 135 4.18 -17.90 -16.20
CA ILE A 135 5.06 -17.89 -15.02
C ILE A 135 5.81 -16.56 -14.90
N GLY A 136 6.52 -16.13 -15.95
CA GLY A 136 7.30 -14.88 -15.95
C GLY A 136 6.49 -13.59 -15.78
N ASN A 137 5.15 -13.67 -15.74
CA ASN A 137 4.25 -12.53 -15.59
C ASN A 137 3.19 -12.74 -14.48
N THR A 138 3.41 -13.73 -13.60
CA THR A 138 2.48 -14.07 -12.51
C THR A 138 3.19 -13.96 -11.16
N VAL A 139 2.56 -13.30 -10.20
CA VAL A 139 3.07 -13.12 -8.82
C VAL A 139 2.11 -13.78 -7.85
N ALA A 140 2.63 -14.60 -6.93
CA ALA A 140 1.84 -15.11 -5.81
C ALA A 140 1.74 -14.03 -4.73
N ILE A 141 0.52 -13.70 -4.29
CA ILE A 141 0.27 -12.81 -3.15
C ILE A 141 -0.06 -13.70 -1.96
N VAL A 142 0.94 -13.96 -1.12
CA VAL A 142 0.89 -14.93 -0.03
C VAL A 142 0.58 -14.22 1.28
N THR A 143 -0.44 -14.69 2.00
CA THR A 143 -0.81 -14.19 3.33
C THR A 143 -1.20 -15.34 4.25
N ASP A 144 -0.99 -15.17 5.56
CA ASP A 144 -1.58 -16.00 6.61
C ASP A 144 -2.75 -15.28 7.33
N GLY A 145 -3.02 -14.01 6.98
CA GLY A 145 -4.08 -13.18 7.54
C GLY A 145 -3.88 -12.78 9.00
N THR A 146 -2.64 -12.83 9.51
CA THR A 146 -2.36 -12.47 10.90
C THR A 146 -2.21 -10.97 11.15
N ALA A 147 -2.09 -10.15 10.11
CA ALA A 147 -1.97 -8.70 10.23
C ALA A 147 -2.74 -7.95 9.13
N ILE A 148 -4.00 -8.32 8.88
CA ILE A 148 -4.81 -7.68 7.84
C ILE A 148 -5.05 -6.21 8.19
N LEU A 149 -4.43 -5.28 7.45
CA LEU A 149 -4.58 -3.84 7.66
C LEU A 149 -4.37 -3.46 9.14
N GLY A 150 -5.25 -2.61 9.69
CA GLY A 150 -5.34 -2.33 11.13
C GLY A 150 -6.26 -3.27 11.92
N LEU A 151 -6.75 -4.36 11.31
CA LEU A 151 -7.71 -5.29 11.92
C LEU A 151 -7.02 -6.40 12.72
N GLY A 152 -5.72 -6.61 12.49
CA GLY A 152 -4.92 -7.63 13.16
C GLY A 152 -5.20 -9.04 12.63
N ASN A 153 -5.12 -10.03 13.52
CA ASN A 153 -5.31 -11.43 13.14
C ASN A 153 -6.80 -11.76 13.06
N ILE A 154 -7.32 -11.78 11.83
CA ILE A 154 -8.70 -12.15 11.50
C ILE A 154 -8.78 -13.41 10.63
N GLY A 155 -7.64 -14.06 10.39
CA GLY A 155 -7.50 -15.25 9.55
C GLY A 155 -7.41 -14.93 8.05
N SER A 156 -6.76 -15.83 7.31
CA SER A 156 -6.42 -15.65 5.90
C SER A 156 -7.65 -15.41 5.00
N VAL A 157 -8.75 -16.14 5.22
CA VAL A 157 -9.99 -15.99 4.44
C VAL A 157 -10.59 -14.60 4.57
N ALA A 158 -10.60 -14.02 5.77
CA ALA A 158 -11.09 -12.65 5.98
C ALA A 158 -10.18 -11.60 5.31
N GLY A 159 -8.91 -11.95 5.05
CA GLY A 159 -7.96 -11.17 4.27
C GLY A 159 -8.12 -11.25 2.75
N MET A 160 -8.88 -12.22 2.21
CA MET A 160 -9.05 -12.41 0.76
C MET A 160 -9.41 -11.11 0.00
N PRO A 161 -10.32 -10.25 0.50
CA PRO A 161 -10.62 -8.99 -0.18
C PRO A 161 -9.39 -8.10 -0.36
N VAL A 162 -8.48 -8.02 0.62
CA VAL A 162 -7.26 -7.21 0.50
C VAL A 162 -6.35 -7.79 -0.58
N MET A 163 -6.16 -9.12 -0.58
CA MET A 163 -5.34 -9.83 -1.56
C MET A 163 -5.86 -9.67 -2.98
N GLU A 164 -7.18 -9.80 -3.20
CA GLU A 164 -7.79 -9.52 -4.50
C GLU A 164 -7.62 -8.06 -4.93
N GLY A 165 -7.63 -7.13 -3.97
CA GLY A 165 -7.33 -5.72 -4.23
C GLY A 165 -5.92 -5.54 -4.81
N LYS A 166 -4.92 -6.20 -4.21
CA LYS A 166 -3.53 -6.20 -4.73
C LYS A 166 -3.45 -6.80 -6.13
N SER A 167 -4.19 -7.88 -6.40
CA SER A 167 -4.28 -8.46 -7.75
C SER A 167 -4.81 -7.47 -8.79
N VAL A 168 -5.89 -6.74 -8.48
CA VAL A 168 -6.44 -5.71 -9.38
C VAL A 168 -5.42 -4.61 -9.66
N LEU A 169 -4.71 -4.15 -8.63
CA LEU A 169 -3.69 -3.12 -8.76
C LEU A 169 -2.48 -3.58 -9.57
N PHE A 170 -2.05 -4.84 -9.41
CA PHE A 170 -1.02 -5.46 -10.25
C PHE A 170 -1.42 -5.50 -11.73
N ASP A 171 -2.64 -5.91 -12.04
CA ASP A 171 -3.13 -5.97 -13.41
C ASP A 171 -3.24 -4.55 -14.01
N GLN A 172 -3.90 -3.64 -13.31
CA GLN A 172 -4.17 -2.28 -13.78
C GLN A 172 -2.88 -1.47 -14.04
N PHE A 173 -1.91 -1.52 -13.12
CA PHE A 173 -0.76 -0.62 -13.16
C PHE A 173 0.52 -1.26 -13.69
N ALA A 174 0.58 -2.58 -13.67
CA ALA A 174 1.76 -3.31 -14.10
C ALA A 174 1.45 -4.39 -15.13
N GLY A 175 0.19 -4.74 -15.44
CA GLY A 175 -0.15 -5.88 -16.30
C GLY A 175 0.33 -7.22 -15.75
N ILE A 176 0.49 -7.33 -14.43
CA ILE A 176 0.92 -8.55 -13.72
C ILE A 176 -0.31 -9.32 -13.28
N SER A 177 -0.28 -10.64 -13.45
CA SER A 177 -1.30 -11.52 -12.88
C SER A 177 -0.97 -11.81 -11.42
N GLY A 178 -1.57 -11.05 -10.48
CA GLY A 178 -1.47 -11.33 -9.05
C GLY A 178 -2.44 -12.44 -8.62
N ILE A 179 -1.94 -13.51 -8.01
CA ILE A 179 -2.75 -14.66 -7.57
C ILE A 179 -2.75 -14.72 -6.04
N PRO A 180 -3.89 -14.49 -5.36
CA PRO A 180 -4.00 -14.66 -3.91
C PRO A 180 -3.77 -16.11 -3.48
N ILE A 181 -2.87 -16.30 -2.52
CA ILE A 181 -2.56 -17.59 -1.87
C ILE A 181 -2.73 -17.42 -0.37
N LEU A 182 -3.84 -17.96 0.14
CA LEU A 182 -4.19 -17.89 1.55
C LEU A 182 -3.69 -19.14 2.26
N LEU A 183 -2.89 -18.95 3.30
CA LEU A 183 -2.36 -20.03 4.12
C LEU A 183 -3.13 -20.09 5.44
N ASP A 184 -3.58 -21.29 5.83
CA ASP A 184 -4.21 -21.54 7.14
C ASP A 184 -3.15 -22.04 8.13
N THR A 185 -2.01 -21.35 8.19
CA THR A 185 -0.92 -21.61 9.12
C THR A 185 -0.07 -20.36 9.27
N SER A 186 0.38 -20.10 10.49
CA SER A 186 1.34 -19.04 10.82
C SER A 186 2.68 -19.61 11.29
N ASN A 187 2.86 -20.93 11.19
CA ASN A 187 4.14 -21.57 11.49
C ASN A 187 5.14 -21.22 10.37
N PRO A 188 6.26 -20.52 10.66
CA PRO A 188 7.25 -20.15 9.65
C PRO A 188 7.72 -21.32 8.79
N ASP A 189 7.94 -22.50 9.39
CA ASP A 189 8.40 -23.69 8.65
C ASP A 189 7.38 -24.13 7.61
N GLU A 190 6.11 -24.21 7.99
CA GLU A 190 5.02 -24.65 7.12
C GLU A 190 4.76 -23.63 6.01
N VAL A 191 4.79 -22.34 6.34
CA VAL A 191 4.66 -21.25 5.35
C VAL A 191 5.80 -21.33 4.34
N VAL A 192 7.04 -21.39 4.80
CA VAL A 192 8.23 -21.42 3.93
C VAL A 192 8.20 -22.64 3.00
N GLU A 193 7.95 -23.84 3.54
CA GLU A 193 7.90 -25.06 2.73
C GLU A 193 6.73 -25.05 1.74
N THR A 194 5.57 -24.53 2.14
CA THR A 194 4.43 -24.39 1.22
C THR A 194 4.75 -23.46 0.06
N VAL A 195 5.30 -22.28 0.35
CA VAL A 195 5.67 -21.30 -0.68
C VAL A 195 6.76 -21.86 -1.61
N LYS A 196 7.73 -22.61 -1.07
CA LYS A 196 8.74 -23.29 -1.88
C LYS A 196 8.14 -24.28 -2.86
N HIS A 197 7.18 -25.11 -2.42
CA HIS A 197 6.51 -26.07 -3.28
C HIS A 197 5.72 -25.42 -4.42
N ILE A 198 5.08 -24.27 -4.20
CA ILE A 198 4.29 -23.60 -5.23
C ILE A 198 5.10 -22.63 -6.11
N SER A 199 6.31 -22.25 -5.68
CA SER A 199 7.14 -21.21 -6.32
C SER A 199 7.36 -21.39 -7.82
N GLN A 200 7.38 -22.63 -8.31
CA GLN A 200 7.60 -22.96 -9.73
C GLN A 200 6.50 -22.41 -10.66
N GLY A 201 5.32 -22.07 -10.12
CA GLY A 201 4.21 -21.48 -10.87
C GLY A 201 4.30 -19.96 -11.04
N PHE A 202 5.29 -19.30 -10.43
CA PHE A 202 5.33 -17.85 -10.28
C PHE A 202 6.68 -17.25 -10.65
N GLY A 203 6.64 -16.04 -11.21
CA GLY A 203 7.82 -15.22 -11.48
C GLY A 203 8.28 -14.43 -10.26
N GLY A 204 7.47 -14.35 -9.20
CA GLY A 204 7.82 -13.69 -7.93
C GLY A 204 6.78 -13.95 -6.84
N ILE A 205 7.16 -13.67 -5.60
CA ILE A 205 6.34 -13.83 -4.39
C ILE A 205 6.21 -12.48 -3.68
N LEU A 206 4.97 -12.03 -3.49
CA LEU A 206 4.62 -10.93 -2.61
C LEU A 206 4.08 -11.49 -1.30
N LEU A 207 4.76 -11.23 -0.18
CA LEU A 207 4.25 -11.49 1.16
C LEU A 207 3.40 -10.29 1.61
N GLU A 208 2.21 -10.54 2.13
CA GLU A 208 1.23 -9.50 2.46
C GLU A 208 0.52 -9.79 3.77
N ASP A 209 0.36 -8.77 4.62
CA ASP A 209 -0.40 -8.83 5.87
C ASP A 209 0.00 -10.00 6.80
N ILE A 210 1.29 -10.32 6.87
CA ILE A 210 1.86 -11.32 7.78
C ILE A 210 2.43 -10.60 9.01
N GLY A 211 1.98 -11.01 10.19
CA GLY A 211 2.34 -10.38 11.46
C GLY A 211 3.80 -10.53 11.83
N SER A 212 4.30 -9.57 12.59
CA SER A 212 5.60 -9.68 13.28
C SER A 212 5.46 -10.53 14.56
N PRO A 213 6.49 -11.30 14.96
CA PRO A 213 7.84 -11.32 14.39
C PRO A 213 8.06 -12.39 13.29
N HIS A 214 7.11 -13.29 13.04
CA HIS A 214 7.31 -14.43 12.14
C HIS A 214 7.47 -14.03 10.68
N CYS A 215 6.88 -12.90 10.25
CA CYS A 215 7.07 -12.36 8.89
C CYS A 215 8.54 -12.17 8.50
N PHE A 216 9.41 -11.78 9.45
CA PHE A 216 10.83 -11.59 9.19
C PHE A 216 11.53 -12.90 8.87
N GLU A 217 11.28 -13.95 9.66
CA GLU A 217 11.90 -15.26 9.44
C GLU A 217 11.43 -15.87 8.12
N ILE A 218 10.13 -15.79 7.84
CA ILE A 218 9.53 -16.26 6.58
C ILE A 218 10.20 -15.57 5.40
N GLU A 219 10.29 -14.24 5.43
CA GLU A 219 10.89 -13.48 4.34
C GLU A 219 12.37 -13.81 4.15
N GLU A 220 13.16 -13.80 5.22
CA GLU A 220 14.61 -14.05 5.17
C GLU A 220 14.90 -15.45 4.59
N ARG A 221 14.13 -16.46 5.00
CA ARG A 221 14.27 -17.84 4.50
C ARG A 221 13.83 -17.96 3.04
N LEU A 222 12.71 -17.35 2.66
CA LEU A 222 12.25 -17.39 1.27
C LEU A 222 13.19 -16.66 0.32
N LYS A 223 13.71 -15.49 0.71
CA LYS A 223 14.74 -14.77 -0.07
C LYS A 223 16.02 -15.58 -0.26
N LYS A 224 16.37 -16.44 0.71
CA LYS A 224 17.54 -17.30 0.65
C LYS A 224 17.31 -18.56 -0.18
N ASP A 225 16.16 -19.19 -0.02
CA ASP A 225 15.87 -20.52 -0.58
C ASP A 225 15.32 -20.44 -2.02
N LEU A 226 14.74 -19.32 -2.42
CA LEU A 226 14.13 -19.14 -3.75
C LEU A 226 15.03 -18.37 -4.71
N ASN A 227 14.99 -18.75 -5.99
CA ASN A 227 15.69 -18.09 -7.09
C ASN A 227 14.73 -17.21 -7.92
N ILE A 228 13.79 -16.55 -7.24
CA ILE A 228 12.82 -15.60 -7.79
C ILE A 228 12.66 -14.44 -6.79
N PRO A 229 12.24 -13.25 -7.24
CA PRO A 229 11.98 -12.11 -6.37
C PRO A 229 10.98 -12.43 -5.26
N VAL A 230 11.38 -12.17 -4.01
CA VAL A 230 10.51 -12.21 -2.83
C VAL A 230 10.53 -10.84 -2.18
N MET A 231 9.36 -10.28 -1.90
CA MET A 231 9.21 -8.99 -1.22
C MET A 231 8.01 -9.04 -0.27
N HIS A 232 8.18 -8.52 0.94
CA HIS A 232 7.06 -8.21 1.82
C HIS A 232 6.59 -6.77 1.64
N ASP A 233 5.32 -6.54 1.28
CA ASP A 233 4.87 -5.19 0.92
C ASP A 233 4.79 -4.24 2.12
N ASP A 234 4.23 -4.72 3.24
CA ASP A 234 4.13 -3.92 4.48
C ASP A 234 5.50 -3.49 5.04
N GLN A 235 6.57 -4.20 4.65
CA GLN A 235 7.95 -3.84 4.95
C GLN A 235 8.52 -2.94 3.86
N HIS A 236 8.82 -3.50 2.68
CA HIS A 236 9.61 -2.84 1.64
C HIS A 236 8.80 -1.84 0.83
N GLY A 237 7.53 -2.13 0.54
CA GLY A 237 6.62 -1.20 -0.13
C GLY A 237 6.44 0.06 0.70
N THR A 238 6.14 -0.10 1.99
CA THR A 238 6.05 1.00 2.95
C THR A 238 7.35 1.79 3.04
N ALA A 239 8.50 1.10 3.13
CA ALA A 239 9.81 1.75 3.22
C ALA A 239 10.17 2.58 1.97
N VAL A 240 9.84 2.07 0.77
CA VAL A 240 10.07 2.78 -0.51
C VAL A 240 9.26 4.07 -0.57
N VAL A 241 7.96 4.00 -0.30
CA VAL A 241 7.08 5.18 -0.39
C VAL A 241 7.37 6.16 0.74
N THR A 242 7.74 5.66 1.93
CA THR A 242 8.16 6.51 3.05
C THR A 242 9.47 7.24 2.73
N LEU A 243 10.48 6.56 2.18
CA LEU A 243 11.70 7.23 1.76
C LEU A 243 11.41 8.32 0.72
N ALA A 244 10.53 8.03 -0.25
CA ALA A 244 10.10 9.03 -1.22
C ALA A 244 9.43 10.25 -0.55
N ALA A 245 8.51 10.02 0.37
CA ALA A 245 7.86 11.07 1.15
C ALA A 245 8.86 11.91 1.96
N VAL A 246 9.82 11.27 2.65
CA VAL A 246 10.86 11.97 3.42
C VAL A 246 11.75 12.80 2.52
N LEU A 247 12.10 12.32 1.32
CA LEU A 247 12.88 13.07 0.34
C LEU A 247 12.14 14.32 -0.14
N SER A 248 10.85 14.20 -0.48
CA SER A 248 10.01 15.33 -0.87
C SER A 248 9.87 16.35 0.27
N ALA A 249 9.57 15.89 1.49
CA ALA A 249 9.44 16.74 2.67
C ALA A 249 10.76 17.47 3.01
N SER A 250 11.88 16.76 2.89
CA SER A 250 13.23 17.30 3.11
C SER A 250 13.58 18.38 2.08
N ARG A 251 13.26 18.16 0.79
CA ARG A 251 13.41 19.18 -0.27
C ARG A 251 12.56 20.42 0.02
N TYR A 252 11.32 20.25 0.47
CA TYR A 252 10.44 21.36 0.84
C TYR A 252 10.97 22.16 2.04
N ALA A 253 11.45 21.47 3.07
CA ALA A 253 11.99 22.10 4.28
C ALA A 253 13.43 22.63 4.13
N GLY A 254 14.09 22.37 3.01
CA GLY A 254 15.50 22.75 2.80
C GLY A 254 16.49 21.94 3.64
N VAL A 255 16.12 20.71 4.01
CA VAL A 255 16.94 19.79 4.81
C VAL A 255 17.64 18.79 3.89
N ASP A 256 18.95 18.62 4.06
CA ASP A 256 19.69 17.53 3.42
C ASP A 256 19.50 16.23 4.23
N LEU A 257 18.69 15.31 3.69
CA LEU A 257 18.38 14.04 4.34
C LEU A 257 19.65 13.24 4.70
N LYS A 258 20.72 13.33 3.90
CA LYS A 258 21.96 12.60 4.20
C LYS A 258 22.72 13.17 5.40
N GLN A 259 22.48 14.42 5.76
CA GLN A 259 23.11 15.09 6.91
C GLN A 259 22.22 15.14 8.16
N ALA A 260 20.94 14.78 8.00
CA ALA A 260 19.95 14.80 9.08
C ALA A 260 20.10 13.61 10.04
N VAL A 261 19.61 13.80 11.27
CA VAL A 261 19.33 12.71 12.22
C VAL A 261 17.85 12.35 12.10
N VAL A 262 17.55 11.11 11.73
CA VAL A 262 16.18 10.63 11.52
C VAL A 262 15.76 9.71 12.66
N GLY A 263 14.60 9.95 13.25
CA GLY A 263 14.04 9.14 14.33
C GLY A 263 12.84 8.31 13.86
N GLN A 264 12.87 7.01 14.08
CA GLN A 264 11.75 6.09 13.84
C GLN A 264 11.06 5.73 15.17
N VAL A 265 9.78 6.07 15.31
CA VAL A 265 8.95 5.69 16.45
C VAL A 265 8.08 4.49 16.07
N GLY A 266 8.30 3.37 16.78
CA GLY A 266 7.74 2.07 16.43
C GLY A 266 8.65 1.32 15.46
N LEU A 267 9.16 0.18 15.91
CA LEU A 267 10.08 -0.73 15.22
C LEU A 267 9.40 -2.07 14.91
N GLY A 268 8.13 -2.03 14.46
CA GLY A 268 7.46 -3.17 13.85
C GLY A 268 7.99 -3.47 12.44
N ALA A 269 7.25 -4.28 11.67
CA ALA A 269 7.61 -4.65 10.28
C ALA A 269 7.95 -3.43 9.40
N ALA A 270 7.03 -2.47 9.30
CA ALA A 270 7.24 -1.23 8.54
C ALA A 270 8.39 -0.38 9.10
N GLY A 271 8.40 -0.13 10.41
CA GLY A 271 9.38 0.76 11.04
C GLY A 271 10.83 0.28 10.92
N LEU A 272 11.06 -1.03 11.08
CA LEU A 272 12.38 -1.62 10.87
C LEU A 272 12.81 -1.55 9.40
N ALA A 273 11.90 -1.80 8.46
CA ALA A 273 12.18 -1.69 7.03
C ALA A 273 12.48 -0.25 6.61
N ILE A 274 11.72 0.74 7.10
CA ILE A 274 11.98 2.18 6.90
C ILE A 274 13.37 2.54 7.44
N SER A 275 13.68 2.12 8.67
CA SER A 275 14.98 2.39 9.30
C SER A 275 16.14 1.84 8.47
N ARG A 276 16.02 0.57 8.04
CA ARG A 276 17.04 -0.07 7.19
C ARG A 276 17.16 0.64 5.84
N MET A 277 16.06 1.01 5.23
CA MET A 277 16.04 1.74 3.96
C MET A 277 16.74 3.11 4.04
N LEU A 278 16.55 3.83 5.15
CA LEU A 278 17.23 5.12 5.42
C LEU A 278 18.75 4.94 5.62
N ILE A 279 19.15 3.87 6.31
CA ILE A 279 20.57 3.51 6.48
C ILE A 279 21.20 3.20 5.12
N GLU A 280 20.55 2.37 4.30
CA GLU A 280 21.01 2.01 2.94
C GLU A 280 21.04 3.23 2.00
N TYR A 281 20.14 4.20 2.19
CA TYR A 281 20.18 5.48 1.47
C TYR A 281 21.41 6.34 1.84
N GLY A 282 21.98 6.12 3.03
CA GLY A 282 23.13 6.85 3.57
C GLY A 282 22.76 8.04 4.43
N VAL A 283 21.67 7.94 5.21
CA VAL A 283 21.36 8.91 6.28
C VAL A 283 22.46 8.88 7.35
N LYS A 284 22.89 10.05 7.82
CA LYS A 284 23.96 10.21 8.80
C LYS A 284 23.75 9.40 10.08
N GLU A 285 22.55 9.48 10.64
CA GLU A 285 22.19 8.73 11.83
C GLU A 285 20.69 8.41 11.82
N VAL A 286 20.36 7.12 12.03
CA VAL A 286 18.99 6.64 12.21
C VAL A 286 18.82 6.21 13.65
N CYS A 287 18.00 6.95 14.38
CA CYS A 287 17.59 6.66 15.75
C CYS A 287 16.26 5.89 15.75
N GLY A 288 16.02 5.05 16.75
CA GLY A 288 14.71 4.41 16.91
C GLY A 288 14.30 4.20 18.35
N SER A 289 12.99 4.09 18.58
CA SER A 289 12.40 3.81 19.89
C SER A 289 11.22 2.84 19.73
N ASP A 290 11.22 1.78 20.53
CA ASP A 290 10.15 0.79 20.62
C ASP A 290 10.07 0.23 22.05
N LEU A 291 8.93 -0.37 22.39
CA LEU A 291 8.71 -1.02 23.68
C LEU A 291 9.35 -2.42 23.75
N GLN A 292 9.60 -3.05 22.59
CA GLN A 292 10.14 -4.40 22.49
C GLN A 292 11.66 -4.39 22.27
N GLU A 293 12.40 -4.98 23.20
CA GLU A 293 13.88 -5.06 23.09
C GLU A 293 14.33 -5.82 21.84
N SER A 294 13.61 -6.85 21.42
CA SER A 294 13.92 -7.60 20.19
C SER A 294 13.88 -6.74 18.93
N SER A 295 13.00 -5.74 18.90
CA SER A 295 12.90 -4.79 17.79
C SER A 295 14.05 -3.79 17.83
N CYS A 296 14.42 -3.33 19.03
CA CYS A 296 15.61 -2.52 19.26
C CYS A 296 16.90 -3.25 18.85
N ASP A 297 17.03 -4.54 19.16
CA ASP A 297 18.16 -5.37 18.73
C ASP A 297 18.27 -5.49 17.20
N ARG A 298 17.14 -5.65 16.51
CA ARG A 298 17.11 -5.65 15.04
C ARG A 298 17.53 -4.30 14.46
N LEU A 299 17.12 -3.18 15.05
CA LEU A 299 17.61 -1.87 14.61
C LEU A 299 19.12 -1.74 14.77
N ARG A 300 19.67 -2.18 15.90
CA ARG A 300 21.12 -2.17 16.16
C ARG A 300 21.88 -3.02 15.14
N SER A 301 21.33 -4.18 14.74
CA SER A 301 21.97 -5.06 13.75
C SER A 301 22.05 -4.44 12.35
N PHE A 302 21.18 -3.47 12.04
CA PHE A 302 21.25 -2.67 10.81
C PHE A 302 22.20 -1.46 10.92
N GLY A 303 22.70 -1.14 12.12
CA GLY A 303 23.53 0.03 12.38
C GLY A 303 22.78 1.26 12.89
N GLY A 304 21.52 1.11 13.32
CA GLY A 304 20.75 2.19 13.94
C GLY A 304 21.05 2.35 15.44
N THR A 305 20.71 3.53 15.97
CA THR A 305 20.90 3.88 17.39
C THR A 305 19.58 3.80 18.14
N VAL A 306 19.50 3.02 19.22
CA VAL A 306 18.29 2.95 20.05
C VAL A 306 18.29 4.07 21.08
N MET A 307 17.18 4.81 21.19
CA MET A 307 16.96 5.86 22.19
C MET A 307 16.23 5.29 23.41
N ASN A 308 16.49 5.83 24.61
CA ASN A 308 15.91 5.31 25.85
C ASN A 308 14.44 5.72 26.04
N SER A 309 14.01 6.80 25.39
CA SER A 309 12.61 7.24 25.44
C SER A 309 12.19 7.97 24.17
N LEU A 310 10.88 8.11 23.98
CA LEU A 310 10.29 8.93 22.92
C LEU A 310 10.72 10.39 23.04
N GLU A 311 10.78 10.93 24.26
CA GLU A 311 11.20 12.31 24.53
C GLU A 311 12.65 12.55 24.09
N GLU A 312 13.56 11.61 24.35
CA GLU A 312 14.95 11.69 23.91
C GLU A 312 15.03 11.72 22.37
N LEU A 313 14.28 10.83 21.70
CA LEU A 313 14.20 10.78 20.24
C LEU A 313 13.67 12.09 19.66
N MET A 314 12.57 12.62 20.22
CA MET A 314 11.95 13.87 19.80
C MET A 314 12.84 15.09 20.04
N GLN A 315 13.72 15.07 21.04
CA GLN A 315 14.68 16.16 21.28
C GLN A 315 15.88 16.13 20.34
N LYS A 316 16.31 14.93 19.91
CA LYS A 316 17.52 14.73 19.11
C LYS A 316 17.28 14.87 17.60
N CYS A 317 16.21 14.26 17.08
CA CYS A 317 16.06 14.04 15.64
C CYS A 317 15.55 15.27 14.89
N ASP A 318 16.04 15.47 13.66
CA ASP A 318 15.59 16.53 12.75
C ASP A 318 14.32 16.12 12.00
N ILE A 319 14.21 14.82 11.71
CA ILE A 319 13.07 14.20 11.03
C ILE A 319 12.56 13.09 11.93
N VAL A 320 11.24 13.03 12.16
CA VAL A 320 10.59 11.97 12.94
C VAL A 320 9.56 11.27 12.07
N ILE A 321 9.64 9.95 12.02
CA ILE A 321 8.69 9.08 11.32
C ILE A 321 8.05 8.17 12.37
N ALA A 322 6.72 8.05 12.36
CA ALA A 322 6.00 7.23 13.31
C ALA A 322 5.04 6.24 12.63
N THR A 323 5.08 4.98 13.05
CA THR A 323 4.26 3.88 12.53
C THR A 323 3.82 2.95 13.68
N THR A 324 3.18 3.51 14.70
CA THR A 324 2.84 2.83 15.96
C THR A 324 1.38 2.39 16.07
N GLY A 325 0.46 3.03 15.33
CA GLY A 325 -0.98 2.88 15.50
C GLY A 325 -1.55 3.56 16.76
N VAL A 326 -0.74 4.26 17.57
CA VAL A 326 -1.16 4.85 18.85
C VAL A 326 -1.54 6.32 18.65
N LYS A 327 -2.85 6.59 18.59
CA LYS A 327 -3.39 7.95 18.44
C LYS A 327 -2.87 8.89 19.53
N GLY A 328 -2.35 10.05 19.12
CA GLY A 328 -1.94 11.11 20.03
C GLY A 328 -0.74 10.75 20.91
N LEU A 329 0.08 9.77 20.50
CA LEU A 329 1.31 9.38 21.19
C LEU A 329 2.30 10.55 21.28
N ILE A 330 2.50 11.27 20.17
CA ILE A 330 3.39 12.43 20.11
C ILE A 330 2.60 13.65 20.59
N LYS A 331 2.99 14.23 21.74
CA LYS A 331 2.33 15.42 22.28
C LYS A 331 2.88 16.68 21.61
N PRO A 332 2.07 17.74 21.39
CA PRO A 332 2.55 19.02 20.88
C PRO A 332 3.76 19.58 21.64
N SER A 333 3.81 19.37 22.96
CA SER A 333 4.93 19.82 23.79
C SER A 333 6.26 19.10 23.52
N MET A 334 6.25 17.95 22.82
CA MET A 334 7.44 17.21 22.43
C MET A 334 8.04 17.69 21.09
N VAL A 335 7.26 18.43 20.29
CA VAL A 335 7.69 18.88 18.97
C VAL A 335 8.77 19.93 19.12
N ARG A 336 9.95 19.65 18.55
CA ARG A 336 11.07 20.58 18.49
C ARG A 336 10.91 21.49 17.27
N LYS A 337 11.07 22.79 17.48
CA LYS A 337 10.96 23.79 16.41
C LYS A 337 11.85 23.42 15.21
N GLY A 338 11.27 23.42 14.01
CA GLY A 338 11.97 23.12 12.76
C GLY A 338 12.02 21.64 12.37
N GLN A 339 11.39 20.74 13.14
CA GLN A 339 11.31 19.31 12.78
C GLN A 339 10.45 19.04 11.55
N ILE A 340 10.80 17.99 10.82
CA ILE A 340 9.91 17.33 9.86
C ILE A 340 9.26 16.14 10.56
N ILE A 341 7.92 16.03 10.54
CA ILE A 341 7.20 14.94 11.22
C ILE A 341 6.29 14.21 10.22
N LEU A 342 6.48 12.91 10.06
CA LEU A 342 5.61 12.02 9.28
C LEU A 342 4.93 11.02 10.21
N ALA A 343 3.68 11.27 10.58
CA ALA A 343 2.89 10.40 11.45
C ALA A 343 1.97 9.49 10.60
N LEU A 344 2.47 8.31 10.23
CA LEU A 344 1.95 7.54 9.09
C LEU A 344 0.85 6.54 9.47
N SER A 345 0.46 6.48 10.74
CA SER A 345 -0.60 5.57 11.19
C SER A 345 -1.98 6.02 10.71
N ASN A 346 -2.73 5.09 10.11
CA ASN A 346 -4.11 5.28 9.68
C ASN A 346 -5.09 4.46 10.54
N PRO A 347 -6.34 4.94 10.77
CA PRO A 347 -6.86 6.26 10.38
C PRO A 347 -6.47 7.38 11.36
N TYR A 348 -5.89 7.05 12.51
CA TYR A 348 -5.54 8.00 13.56
C TYR A 348 -4.01 8.09 13.73
N PRO A 349 -3.40 9.23 13.37
CA PRO A 349 -1.95 9.39 13.48
C PRO A 349 -1.51 9.64 14.93
N GLU A 350 -0.21 9.49 15.16
CA GLU A 350 0.44 9.77 16.45
C GLU A 350 0.36 11.25 16.85
N ILE A 351 0.29 12.14 15.87
CA ILE A 351 0.00 13.58 15.98
C ILE A 351 -0.59 14.03 14.65
N THR A 352 -1.59 14.92 14.67
CA THR A 352 -2.13 15.46 13.41
C THR A 352 -1.16 16.45 12.78
N PRO A 353 -1.14 16.58 11.43
CA PRO A 353 -0.31 17.59 10.76
C PRO A 353 -0.55 19.01 11.29
N GLU A 354 -1.81 19.36 11.57
CA GLU A 354 -2.20 20.67 12.10
C GLU A 354 -1.59 20.92 13.49
N GLU A 355 -1.70 19.96 14.41
CA GLU A 355 -1.12 20.06 15.76
C GLU A 355 0.41 20.15 15.71
N ALA A 356 1.06 19.35 14.85
CA ALA A 356 2.51 19.36 14.69
C ALA A 356 3.02 20.70 14.15
N LEU A 357 2.35 21.27 13.13
CA LEU A 357 2.71 22.57 12.56
C LEU A 357 2.48 23.71 13.58
N GLN A 358 1.36 23.69 14.31
CA GLN A 358 1.10 24.66 15.38
C GLN A 358 2.13 24.58 16.51
N ALA A 359 2.63 23.39 16.81
CA ALA A 359 3.68 23.16 17.80
C ALA A 359 5.09 23.56 17.33
N GLY A 360 5.26 23.88 16.03
CA GLY A 360 6.49 24.44 15.49
C GLY A 360 7.27 23.52 14.55
N ALA A 361 6.69 22.41 14.09
CA ALA A 361 7.26 21.63 12.99
C ALA A 361 7.42 22.50 11.73
N ALA A 362 8.52 22.32 11.00
CA ALA A 362 8.71 22.95 9.68
C ALA A 362 7.84 22.29 8.60
N TYR A 363 7.56 21.00 8.76
CA TYR A 363 6.71 20.22 7.87
C TYR A 363 6.06 19.09 8.65
N ALA A 364 4.80 18.80 8.35
CA ALA A 364 4.11 17.64 8.91
C ALA A 364 3.17 17.02 7.87
N ALA A 365 3.10 15.69 7.85
CA ALA A 365 2.16 14.96 7.03
C ALA A 365 1.72 13.65 7.71
N ASP A 366 0.55 13.16 7.32
CA ASP A 366 -0.02 11.90 7.81
C ASP A 366 0.10 10.77 6.77
N GLY A 367 -0.37 9.58 7.16
CA GLY A 367 -0.33 8.38 6.33
C GLY A 367 -1.33 8.33 5.19
N ARG A 368 -2.20 9.35 4.99
CA ARG A 368 -3.27 9.26 3.97
C ARG A 368 -2.72 9.21 2.56
N LEU A 369 -1.59 9.88 2.33
CA LEU A 369 -0.95 9.98 1.03
C LEU A 369 0.10 8.88 0.81
N VAL A 370 0.67 8.32 1.88
CA VAL A 370 1.69 7.27 1.80
C VAL A 370 1.02 5.93 1.57
N ASN A 371 0.98 5.49 0.30
CA ASN A 371 0.32 4.25 -0.10
C ASN A 371 1.26 3.36 -0.90
N ASN A 372 1.42 2.11 -0.44
CA ASN A 372 2.32 1.10 -1.03
C ASN A 372 2.03 0.80 -2.50
N VAL A 373 0.83 1.11 -2.99
CA VAL A 373 0.47 1.02 -4.41
C VAL A 373 1.46 1.75 -5.32
N LEU A 374 2.08 2.84 -4.86
CA LEU A 374 3.10 3.56 -5.63
C LEU A 374 4.40 2.76 -5.85
N GLY A 375 4.64 1.72 -5.04
CA GLY A 375 5.84 0.89 -5.07
C GLY A 375 5.61 -0.45 -5.75
N PHE A 376 4.82 -1.33 -5.14
CA PHE A 376 4.83 -2.76 -5.46
C PHE A 376 4.55 -3.11 -6.94
N PRO A 377 3.60 -2.48 -7.66
CA PRO A 377 3.33 -2.86 -9.04
C PRO A 377 4.56 -2.61 -9.93
N GLY A 378 5.15 -1.41 -9.81
CA GLY A 378 6.34 -1.03 -10.55
C GLY A 378 7.57 -1.84 -10.18
N ILE A 379 7.80 -2.10 -8.88
CA ILE A 379 8.94 -2.89 -8.40
C ILE A 379 8.93 -4.29 -8.99
N PHE A 380 7.80 -5.00 -8.89
CA PHE A 380 7.70 -6.34 -9.49
C PHE A 380 7.79 -6.29 -11.01
N ARG A 381 7.17 -5.30 -11.68
CA ARG A 381 7.28 -5.20 -13.13
C ARG A 381 8.73 -5.07 -13.59
N GLY A 382 9.50 -4.20 -12.94
CA GLY A 382 10.92 -4.03 -13.25
C GLY A 382 11.73 -5.31 -12.99
N ALA A 383 11.49 -5.97 -11.84
CA ALA A 383 12.15 -7.21 -11.48
C ALA A 383 11.84 -8.36 -12.47
N LEU A 384 10.58 -8.51 -12.87
CA LEU A 384 10.14 -9.53 -13.83
C LEU A 384 10.69 -9.28 -15.24
N ASN A 385 10.69 -8.03 -15.70
CA ASN A 385 11.28 -7.67 -17.01
C ASN A 385 12.76 -8.05 -17.09
N ALA A 386 13.51 -7.81 -16.01
CA ALA A 386 14.93 -8.15 -15.91
C ALA A 386 15.18 -9.64 -15.59
N ASN A 387 14.14 -10.45 -15.36
CA ASN A 387 14.26 -11.82 -14.85
C ASN A 387 15.15 -11.89 -13.59
N ALA A 388 15.03 -10.89 -12.72
CA ALA A 388 15.83 -10.71 -11.52
C ALA A 388 15.65 -11.91 -10.56
N LYS A 389 16.69 -12.26 -9.81
CA LYS A 389 16.64 -13.37 -8.85
C LYS A 389 16.21 -12.95 -7.45
N SER A 390 16.23 -11.65 -7.18
CA SER A 390 15.87 -11.04 -5.91
C SER A 390 15.42 -9.60 -6.13
N ILE A 391 14.83 -8.99 -5.09
CA ILE A 391 14.63 -7.54 -5.02
C ILE A 391 15.66 -6.99 -4.02
N THR A 392 16.57 -6.14 -4.51
CA THR A 392 17.71 -5.62 -3.75
C THR A 392 17.46 -4.20 -3.24
N TYR A 393 18.23 -3.74 -2.25
CA TYR A 393 18.14 -2.35 -1.78
C TYR A 393 18.44 -1.32 -2.87
N PRO A 394 19.45 -1.49 -3.74
CA PRO A 394 19.63 -0.61 -4.90
C PRO A 394 18.39 -0.51 -5.80
N MET A 395 17.68 -1.62 -6.03
CA MET A 395 16.40 -1.61 -6.76
C MET A 395 15.33 -0.81 -6.02
N LEU A 396 15.15 -1.05 -4.72
CA LEU A 396 14.19 -0.31 -3.90
C LEU A 396 14.51 1.19 -3.84
N LEU A 397 15.79 1.56 -3.76
CA LEU A 397 16.24 2.96 -3.74
C LEU A 397 15.95 3.62 -5.09
N ALA A 398 16.12 2.90 -6.19
CA ALA A 398 15.75 3.39 -7.53
C ALA A 398 14.23 3.57 -7.65
N ALA A 399 13.42 2.69 -7.07
CA ALA A 399 11.97 2.86 -7.00
C ALA A 399 11.59 4.13 -6.24
N ALA A 400 12.16 4.35 -5.05
CA ALA A 400 11.88 5.55 -4.24
C ALA A 400 12.25 6.84 -4.98
N ASN A 401 13.42 6.89 -5.62
CA ASN A 401 13.81 8.06 -6.42
C ASN A 401 12.88 8.28 -7.62
N ALA A 402 12.43 7.22 -8.30
CA ALA A 402 11.48 7.35 -9.41
C ALA A 402 10.12 7.89 -8.97
N ILE A 403 9.66 7.54 -7.77
CA ILE A 403 8.45 8.13 -7.16
C ILE A 403 8.68 9.63 -6.92
N VAL A 404 9.80 9.99 -6.29
CA VAL A 404 10.16 11.40 -6.00
C VAL A 404 10.26 12.25 -7.26
N ASP A 405 10.86 11.71 -8.33
CA ASP A 405 11.02 12.42 -9.60
C ASP A 405 9.67 12.63 -10.32
N ALA A 406 8.66 11.81 -10.02
CA ALA A 406 7.30 11.96 -10.51
C ALA A 406 6.43 12.87 -9.61
N THR A 407 6.88 13.20 -8.40
CA THR A 407 6.14 14.07 -7.47
C THR A 407 6.15 15.52 -7.95
N HIS A 408 4.97 16.15 -8.02
CA HIS A 408 4.88 17.58 -8.31
C HIS A 408 5.30 18.44 -7.12
N ASN A 409 5.79 19.66 -7.40
CA ASN A 409 6.19 20.58 -6.35
C ASN A 409 5.02 20.90 -5.41
N GLY A 410 5.21 20.64 -4.11
CA GLY A 410 4.21 20.85 -3.07
C GLY A 410 3.50 19.57 -2.63
N ASP A 411 3.53 18.52 -3.44
CA ASP A 411 3.00 17.21 -3.07
C ASP A 411 4.05 16.40 -2.30
N LEU A 412 3.59 15.51 -1.42
CA LEU A 412 4.46 14.58 -0.68
C LEU A 412 4.92 13.41 -1.57
N VAL A 413 3.97 12.87 -2.34
CA VAL A 413 4.12 11.75 -3.27
C VAL A 413 3.15 11.98 -4.46
N PRO A 414 3.38 11.38 -5.63
CA PRO A 414 2.49 11.59 -6.77
C PRO A 414 1.15 10.86 -6.56
N HIS A 415 0.18 11.19 -7.42
CA HIS A 415 -1.14 10.55 -7.37
C HIS A 415 -1.03 9.04 -7.62
N PRO A 416 -1.59 8.17 -6.74
CA PRO A 416 -1.41 6.71 -6.83
C PRO A 416 -1.97 6.07 -8.09
N LEU A 417 -2.96 6.70 -8.71
CA LEU A 417 -3.58 6.23 -9.96
C LEU A 417 -2.91 6.76 -11.24
N ASP A 418 -1.82 7.53 -11.15
CA ASP A 418 -1.09 7.96 -12.35
C ASP A 418 -0.26 6.79 -12.92
N PRO A 419 -0.61 6.24 -14.10
CA PRO A 419 0.10 5.12 -14.70
C PRO A 419 1.58 5.44 -15.02
N ASN A 420 1.94 6.71 -15.19
CA ASN A 420 3.31 7.09 -15.50
C ASN A 420 4.27 6.86 -14.34
N VAL A 421 3.78 6.98 -13.10
CA VAL A 421 4.58 6.70 -11.90
C VAL A 421 5.01 5.23 -11.89
N HIS A 422 4.04 4.32 -12.07
CA HIS A 422 4.29 2.88 -12.11
C HIS A 422 5.25 2.47 -13.23
N SER A 423 5.08 3.06 -14.42
CA SER A 423 6.00 2.84 -15.54
C SER A 423 7.42 3.34 -15.23
N SER A 424 7.55 4.47 -14.54
CA SER A 424 8.83 5.07 -14.18
C SER A 424 9.55 4.23 -13.11
N VAL A 425 8.82 3.78 -12.09
CA VAL A 425 9.32 2.84 -11.07
C VAL A 425 9.80 1.56 -11.73
N ALA A 426 9.00 0.95 -12.62
CA ALA A 426 9.38 -0.27 -13.33
C ALA A 426 10.69 -0.12 -14.11
N LYS A 427 10.82 0.95 -14.92
CA LYS A 427 12.04 1.23 -15.69
C LYS A 427 13.26 1.46 -14.81
N ALA A 428 13.08 2.17 -13.70
CA ALA A 428 14.17 2.46 -12.76
C ALA A 428 14.69 1.18 -12.11
N VAL A 429 13.77 0.32 -11.66
CA VAL A 429 14.07 -0.98 -11.05
C VAL A 429 14.70 -1.94 -12.05
N GLU A 430 14.12 -2.09 -13.24
CA GLU A 430 14.65 -2.93 -14.33
C GLU A 430 16.09 -2.56 -14.67
N ARG A 431 16.37 -1.25 -14.82
CA ARG A 431 17.71 -0.75 -15.13
C ARG A 431 18.74 -1.12 -14.05
N ILE A 432 18.36 -1.11 -12.78
CA ILE A 432 19.28 -1.51 -11.70
C ILE A 432 19.44 -3.02 -11.68
N ALA A 433 18.35 -3.78 -11.79
CA ALA A 433 18.41 -5.24 -11.83
C ALA A 433 19.31 -5.76 -12.96
N LEU A 434 19.21 -5.19 -14.18
CA LEU A 434 20.09 -5.57 -15.29
C LEU A 434 21.57 -5.28 -15.01
N LYS A 435 21.88 -4.16 -14.35
CA LYS A 435 23.26 -3.83 -13.95
C LYS A 435 23.84 -4.74 -12.87
N GLU A 436 22.99 -5.37 -12.06
CA GLU A 436 23.41 -6.34 -11.04
C GLU A 436 23.59 -7.76 -11.62
N LEU A 437 23.07 -8.01 -12.83
CA LEU A 437 23.23 -9.27 -13.57
C LEU A 437 24.46 -9.28 -14.50
N ASP A 438 24.91 -8.10 -14.92
CA ASP A 438 26.17 -7.85 -15.65
C ASP A 438 27.38 -7.90 -14.71
#